data_AF-A0A7Y3DAZ8-F1
#
_entry.id   AF-A0A7Y3DAZ8-F1
#
_cell.length_a   1.000
_cell.length_b   1.000
_cell.length_c   1.000
_cell.angle_alpha   90.00
_cell.angle_beta   90.00
_cell.angle_gamma   90.00
#
_symmetry.space_group_name_H-M   'P 1'
#
loop_
_entity.id
_entity.type
_entity.pdbx_description
1 polymer ?
#
loop_
_entity_poly.entity_id
_entity_poly.type
_entity_poly.pdbx_seq_one_letter_code
_entity_poly.pdbx_strand_id
1 'polypeptide(L)'
;HRVWTLPLDFHWNDVGTWDSLARELGVGAGESRIVAGRAILDDAGGNLVWGDDRLVVLLGVEDLAVIDTPDALLVTRLDRSAEVKRVVARLARERRDLT
;
A
#
# COMPACT_ATOMS: atom_id res chain seq x y z
N HIS A 1 33.54 -16.26 11.20
CA HIS A 1 32.07 -16.37 11.06
C HIS A 1 31.76 -17.33 9.93
N ARG A 2 30.76 -18.21 10.08
CA ARG A 2 30.28 -19.07 8.99
C ARG A 2 28.90 -18.56 8.57
N VAL A 3 28.72 -18.34 7.27
CA VAL A 3 27.44 -17.96 6.67
C VAL A 3 27.04 -19.10 5.73
N TRP A 4 25.76 -19.45 5.75
CA TRP A 4 25.18 -20.48 4.89
C TRP A 4 23.98 -19.88 4.18
N THR A 5 23.76 -20.29 2.94
CA THR A 5 22.62 -19.89 2.11
C THR A 5 21.90 -21.13 1.61
N LEU A 6 20.58 -21.01 1.47
CA LEU A 6 19.73 -22.05 0.89
C LEU A 6 19.11 -21.50 -0.40
N PRO A 7 19.35 -22.13 -1.57
CA PRO A 7 18.70 -21.72 -2.80
C PRO A 7 17.21 -22.07 -2.73
N LEU A 8 16.37 -21.09 -3.09
CA LEU A 8 14.92 -21.21 -3.12
C LEU A 8 14.41 -20.71 -4.47
N ASP A 9 13.62 -21.53 -5.16
CA ASP A 9 12.99 -21.20 -6.46
C ASP A 9 11.60 -20.56 -6.24
N PHE A 10 11.58 -19.41 -5.58
CA PHE A 10 10.45 -18.48 -5.64
C PHE A 10 10.96 -17.06 -5.89
N HIS A 11 10.19 -16.24 -6.60
CA HIS A 11 10.51 -14.83 -6.76
C HIS A 11 10.35 -14.14 -5.40
N TRP A 12 11.45 -13.97 -4.69
CA TRP A 12 11.52 -13.10 -3.54
C TRP A 12 11.65 -11.66 -4.04
N ASN A 13 10.53 -10.93 -4.07
CA ASN A 13 10.56 -9.49 -4.27
C ASN A 13 10.52 -8.84 -2.88
N ASP A 14 11.50 -8.00 -2.57
CA ASP A 14 11.41 -7.07 -1.46
C ASP A 14 10.26 -6.10 -1.79
N VAL A 15 9.02 -6.47 -1.43
CA VAL A 15 7.85 -5.60 -1.53
C VAL A 15 8.02 -4.48 -0.50
N GLY A 16 8.92 -3.55 -0.81
CA GLY A 16 9.35 -2.47 0.08
C GLY A 16 8.48 -1.23 0.00
N THR A 17 7.56 -1.18 -0.98
CA THR A 17 6.63 -0.09 -1.26
C THR A 17 5.29 -0.64 -1.74
N TRP A 18 4.23 0.17 -1.61
CA TRP A 18 2.91 -0.19 -2.15
C TRP A 18 2.88 -0.18 -3.68
N ASP A 19 3.75 0.60 -4.33
CA ASP A 19 3.96 0.60 -5.79
C ASP A 19 4.46 -0.75 -6.30
N SER A 20 5.48 -1.33 -5.64
CA SER A 20 5.97 -2.65 -6.01
C SER A 20 4.89 -3.71 -5.85
N LEU A 21 4.12 -3.67 -4.75
CA LEU A 21 3.00 -4.59 -4.55
C LEU A 21 1.93 -4.44 -5.64
N ALA A 22 1.57 -3.20 -5.97
CA ALA A 22 0.58 -2.90 -6.99
C ALA A 22 0.97 -3.53 -8.34
N ARG A 23 2.24 -3.38 -8.76
CA ARG A 23 2.75 -4.00 -10.00
C ARG A 23 2.69 -5.52 -9.98
N GLU A 24 3.09 -6.15 -8.88
CA GLU A 24 3.02 -7.61 -8.74
C GLU A 24 1.58 -8.13 -8.79
N LEU A 25 0.62 -7.33 -8.31
CA LEU A 25 -0.80 -7.65 -8.35
C LEU A 25 -1.47 -7.28 -9.68
N GLY A 26 -0.71 -6.81 -10.66
CA GLY A 26 -1.22 -6.41 -11.98
C GLY A 26 -1.98 -5.09 -11.99
N VAL A 27 -1.77 -4.20 -11.01
CA VAL A 27 -2.28 -2.82 -11.08
C VAL A 27 -1.53 -2.10 -12.20
N GLY A 28 -2.27 -1.70 -13.23
CA GLY A 28 -1.76 -0.98 -14.40
C GLY A 28 -2.63 0.22 -14.73
N ALA A 29 -2.30 0.93 -15.82
CA ALA A 29 -3.10 2.07 -16.27
C ALA A 29 -4.56 1.64 -16.54
N GLY A 30 -5.49 2.18 -15.76
CA GLY A 30 -6.92 1.84 -15.81
C GLY A 30 -7.33 0.58 -15.04
N GLU A 31 -6.40 -0.25 -14.58
CA GLU A 31 -6.68 -1.50 -13.86
C GLU A 31 -6.43 -1.34 -12.37
N SER A 32 -7.51 -1.21 -11.60
CA SER A 32 -7.45 -1.13 -10.14
C SER A 32 -7.54 -2.52 -9.49
N ARG A 33 -6.89 -2.71 -8.34
CA ARG A 33 -6.94 -3.95 -7.55
C ARG A 33 -7.49 -3.70 -6.16
N ILE A 34 -8.53 -4.46 -5.79
CA ILE A 34 -9.05 -4.56 -4.43
C ILE A 34 -8.51 -5.84 -3.79
N VAL A 35 -7.60 -5.71 -2.82
CA VAL A 35 -6.96 -6.86 -2.16
C VAL A 35 -7.85 -7.43 -1.04
N ALA A 36 -8.48 -6.54 -0.26
CA ALA A 36 -9.32 -6.89 0.89
C ALA A 36 -10.39 -5.80 1.11
N GLY A 37 -11.41 -6.13 1.90
CA GLY A 37 -12.49 -5.22 2.25
C GLY A 37 -13.50 -4.97 1.12
N ARG A 38 -14.28 -3.90 1.25
CA ARG A 38 -15.29 -3.48 0.26
C ARG A 38 -14.86 -2.17 -0.38
N ALA A 39 -14.89 -2.12 -1.71
CA ALA A 39 -14.64 -0.88 -2.43
C ALA A 39 -15.61 -0.67 -3.61
N ILE A 40 -15.95 0.59 -3.86
CA ILE A 40 -16.65 1.06 -5.05
C ILE A 40 -15.70 1.98 -5.81
N LEU A 41 -15.55 1.72 -7.11
CA LEU A 41 -14.72 2.50 -8.00
C LEU A 41 -15.61 3.04 -9.11
N ASP A 42 -15.63 4.36 -9.25
CA ASP A 42 -16.37 5.08 -10.28
C ASP A 42 -15.40 6.05 -10.94
N ASP A 43 -15.19 5.93 -12.25
CA ASP A 43 -14.17 6.69 -12.99
C ASP A 43 -12.80 6.69 -12.27
N ALA A 44 -12.33 5.51 -11.84
CA ALA A 44 -11.14 5.37 -10.99
C ALA A 44 -10.25 4.19 -11.40
N GLY A 45 -9.07 4.48 -11.95
CA GLY A 45 -8.14 3.51 -12.55
C GLY A 45 -6.77 3.46 -11.86
N GLY A 46 -6.06 2.33 -11.98
CA GLY A 46 -4.69 2.21 -11.46
C GLY A 46 -4.57 2.29 -9.93
N ASN A 47 -5.65 2.06 -9.20
CA ASN A 47 -5.65 2.17 -7.74
C ASN A 47 -5.39 0.80 -7.08
N LEU A 48 -4.59 0.80 -6.02
CA LEU A 48 -4.47 -0.31 -5.08
C LEU A 48 -5.33 0.00 -3.84
N VAL A 49 -6.35 -0.81 -3.60
CA VAL A 49 -7.19 -0.73 -2.39
C VAL A 49 -6.94 -1.94 -1.51
N TRP A 50 -6.50 -1.68 -0.29
CA TRP A 50 -6.44 -2.66 0.79
C TRP A 50 -7.41 -2.20 1.87
N GLY A 51 -8.63 -2.74 1.86
CA GLY A 51 -9.66 -2.41 2.83
C GLY A 51 -9.64 -3.33 4.06
N ASP A 52 -10.16 -2.82 5.18
CA ASP A 52 -10.53 -3.60 6.36
C ASP A 52 -12.05 -3.51 6.55
N ASP A 53 -12.54 -2.90 7.63
CA ASP A 53 -13.98 -2.80 7.94
C ASP A 53 -14.74 -1.73 7.13
N ARG A 54 -14.05 -0.67 6.67
CA ARG A 54 -14.72 0.48 6.03
C ARG A 54 -15.07 0.17 4.57
N LEU A 55 -16.15 0.80 4.09
CA LEU A 55 -16.40 0.92 2.66
C LEU A 55 -15.50 2.01 2.08
N VAL A 56 -14.63 1.64 1.14
CA VAL A 56 -13.80 2.59 0.39
C VAL A 56 -14.52 3.00 -0.90
N VAL A 57 -14.68 4.29 -1.16
CA VAL A 57 -15.27 4.79 -2.41
C VAL A 57 -14.25 5.68 -3.11
N LEU A 58 -13.89 5.34 -4.34
CA LEU A 58 -13.00 6.11 -5.20
C LEU A 58 -13.78 6.64 -6.40
N LEU A 59 -13.76 7.97 -6.58
CA LEU A 59 -14.46 8.66 -7.66
C LEU A 59 -13.51 9.62 -8.37
N GLY A 60 -13.25 9.43 -9.66
CA GLY A 60 -12.44 10.36 -10.46
C GLY A 60 -10.97 10.42 -10.05
N VAL A 61 -10.43 9.35 -9.46
CA VAL A 61 -9.06 9.30 -8.91
C VAL A 61 -8.27 8.14 -9.47
N GLU A 62 -6.97 8.38 -9.67
CA GLU A 62 -6.07 7.42 -10.29
C GLU A 62 -4.74 7.30 -9.54
N ASP A 63 -4.09 6.16 -9.74
CA ASP A 63 -2.74 5.85 -9.25
C ASP A 63 -2.57 5.98 -7.73
N LEU A 64 -3.61 5.67 -6.95
CA LEU A 64 -3.58 5.74 -5.50
C LEU A 64 -3.36 4.38 -4.83
N ALA A 65 -2.58 4.37 -3.76
CA ALA A 65 -2.64 3.36 -2.71
C ALA A 65 -3.57 3.85 -1.60
N VAL A 66 -4.63 3.08 -1.33
CA VAL A 66 -5.60 3.31 -0.26
C VAL A 66 -5.56 2.11 0.67
N ILE A 67 -4.95 2.29 1.83
CA ILE A 67 -4.68 1.22 2.80
C ILE A 67 -5.43 1.55 4.09
N ASP A 68 -6.52 0.85 4.31
CA ASP A 68 -7.33 0.89 5.52
C ASP A 68 -6.88 -0.21 6.47
N THR A 69 -6.48 0.19 7.66
CA THR A 69 -6.11 -0.71 8.77
C THR A 69 -6.84 -0.26 10.03
N PRO A 70 -6.95 -1.11 11.07
CA PRO A 70 -7.62 -0.73 12.31
C PRO A 70 -7.07 0.55 12.95
N ASP A 71 -5.75 0.76 12.87
CA ASP A 71 -5.06 1.87 13.54
C ASP A 71 -5.05 3.17 12.72
N ALA A 72 -5.08 3.07 11.38
CA ALA A 72 -4.96 4.22 10.49
C ALA A 72 -5.44 3.94 9.06
N LEU A 73 -5.86 5.01 8.39
CA LEU A 73 -6.06 5.06 6.94
C LEU A 73 -4.87 5.78 6.29
N LEU A 74 -4.25 5.14 5.30
CA LEU A 74 -3.25 5.74 4.42
C LEU A 74 -3.86 5.94 3.04
N VAL A 75 -3.73 7.16 2.51
CA VAL A 75 -3.99 7.49 1.12
C VAL A 75 -2.77 8.20 0.56
N THR A 76 -2.18 7.65 -0.50
CA THR A 76 -1.02 8.25 -1.18
C THR A 76 -1.03 7.88 -2.64
N ARG A 77 -0.35 8.66 -3.48
CA ARG A 77 0.01 8.17 -4.81
C ARG A 77 0.94 6.96 -4.72
N LEU A 78 0.76 6.01 -5.62
CA LEU A 78 1.59 4.80 -5.71
C LEU A 78 3.07 5.17 -5.88
N ASP A 79 3.39 6.07 -6.81
CA ASP A 79 4.75 6.55 -7.09
C ASP A 79 5.49 7.15 -5.88
N ARG A 80 4.74 7.62 -4.86
CA ARG A 80 5.27 8.18 -3.61
C ARG A 80 5.17 7.24 -2.42
N SER A 81 4.70 6.01 -2.60
CA SER A 81 4.49 5.06 -1.51
C SER A 81 5.75 4.70 -0.71
N ALA A 82 6.94 4.90 -1.28
CA ALA A 82 8.21 4.77 -0.55
C ALA A 82 8.36 5.81 0.59
N GLU A 83 7.75 6.98 0.46
CA GLU A 83 7.86 8.08 1.43
C GLU A 83 7.05 7.84 2.70
N VAL A 84 6.15 6.85 2.72
CA VAL A 84 5.30 6.50 3.88
C VAL A 84 6.13 6.28 5.15
N LYS A 85 7.33 5.69 5.01
CA LYS A 85 8.28 5.49 6.12
C LYS A 85 8.61 6.80 6.86
N ARG A 86 8.72 7.92 6.14
CA ARG A 86 8.98 9.25 6.74
C ARG A 86 7.79 9.73 7.55
N VAL A 87 6.56 9.51 7.06
CA VAL A 87 5.32 9.90 7.74
C VAL A 87 5.12 9.07 9.01
N VAL A 88 5.32 7.76 8.94
CA VAL A 88 5.28 6.86 10.11
C VAL A 88 6.30 7.28 11.16
N ALA A 89 7.53 7.61 10.75
CA ALA A 89 8.57 8.10 11.66
C ALA A 89 8.25 9.47 12.29
N ARG A 90 7.41 10.30 11.65
CA ARG A 90 6.91 11.55 12.23
C ARG A 90 5.83 11.27 13.28
N LEU A 91 4.83 10.46 12.93
CA LEU A 91 3.74 10.07 13.84
C LEU A 91 4.27 9.38 15.11
N ALA A 92 5.29 8.53 14.98
CA ALA A 92 5.92 7.87 16.11
C ALA A 92 6.64 8.85 17.07
N ARG A 93 7.12 9.99 16.57
CA ARG A 93 7.71 11.06 17.39
C ARG A 93 6.63 11.86 18.11
N GLU A 94 5.60 12.28 17.37
CA GLU A 94 4.47 13.03 17.95
C GLU A 94 3.74 12.23 19.06
N ARG A 95 3.61 10.90 18.91
CA ARG A 95 3.04 10.04 19.97
C ARG A 95 3.96 9.88 21.18
N ARG A 96 5.28 10.03 21.03
CA ARG A 96 6.23 9.98 22.15
C ARG A 96 6.24 11.28 22.96
N ASP A 97 5.95 12.42 22.33
CA ASP A 97 5.90 13.73 23.01
C ASP A 97 4.63 13.93 23.87
N LEU A 98 3.67 13.00 23.78
CA LEU A 98 2.44 12.96 24.58
C LEU A 98 2.52 12.02 25.80
N THR A 99 3.71 11.49 26.13
CA THR A 99 3.96 10.59 27.27
C THR A 99 5.10 11.13 28.12
#